data_AF-A0A9N7CR21-F1
#
_entry.id   AF-A0A9N7CR21-F1
#
_cell.length_a   1.000
_cell.length_b   1.000
_cell.length_c   1.000
_cell.angle_alpha   90.00
_cell.angle_beta   90.00
_cell.angle_gamma   90.00
#
_symmetry.space_group_name_H-M   'P 1'
#
loop_
_entity.id
_entity.type
_entity.pdbx_description
1 polymer ?
#
loop_
_entity_poly.entity_id
_entity_poly.type
_entity_poly.pdbx_seq_one_letter_code
_entity_poly.pdbx_strand_id
1 'polypeptide(L)'
;MEPWNSFTLFGKSGTLYQFHRVPSPLPDQAGVFLLTTVMGSTAKGGSWQFLEPEIGTVTSLSRQWESVVKPAREAKAESDDVLVCFPESGDVQDAFADLIEGGATRLPA
;
A
#
# COMPACT_ATOMS: atom_id res chain seq x y z
N MET A 1 1.32 2.28 -22.07
CA MET A 1 2.07 2.89 -20.96
C MET A 1 1.13 2.88 -19.77
N GLU A 2 1.32 1.96 -18.82
CA GLU A 2 0.46 1.88 -17.64
C GLU A 2 0.81 3.06 -16.71
N PRO A 3 -0.08 4.06 -16.49
CA PRO A 3 0.30 5.35 -15.92
C PRO A 3 0.31 5.40 -14.38
N TRP A 4 0.12 4.29 -13.68
CA TRP A 4 0.12 4.24 -12.22
C TRP A 4 1.24 3.30 -11.73
N ASN A 5 2.38 3.86 -11.32
CA ASN A 5 3.47 3.08 -10.73
C ASN A 5 3.65 3.34 -9.23
N SER A 6 2.99 4.37 -8.71
CA SER A 6 3.07 4.71 -7.30
C SER A 6 1.84 5.47 -6.80
N PHE A 7 1.57 5.32 -5.52
CA PHE A 7 0.58 6.08 -4.77
C PHE A 7 1.25 6.72 -3.56
N THR A 8 0.91 7.96 -3.24
CA THR A 8 1.54 8.70 -2.14
C THR A 8 0.53 8.97 -1.05
N LEU A 9 0.88 8.60 0.19
CA LEU A 9 0.16 8.99 1.38
C LEU A 9 1.01 9.95 2.21
N PHE A 10 0.34 10.87 2.88
CA PHE A 10 0.95 11.82 3.81
C PHE A 10 0.80 11.29 5.22
N GLY A 11 1.92 11.16 5.93
CA GLY A 11 1.89 10.99 7.37
C GLY A 11 1.59 12.32 8.08
N LYS A 12 1.11 12.24 9.32
CA LYS A 12 0.84 13.42 10.14
C LYS A 12 2.08 14.26 10.40
N SER A 13 3.25 13.63 10.46
CA SER A 13 4.55 14.29 10.61
C SER A 13 4.95 15.20 9.44
N GLY A 14 4.23 15.14 8.32
CA GLY A 14 4.62 15.76 7.05
C GLY A 14 5.51 14.87 6.18
N THR A 15 5.78 13.63 6.63
CA THR A 15 6.52 12.63 5.86
C THR A 15 5.69 12.13 4.68
N LEU A 16 6.35 12.00 3.53
CA LEU A 16 5.76 11.44 2.31
C LEU A 16 6.08 9.96 2.21
N TYR A 17 5.05 9.12 2.22
CA TYR A 17 5.20 7.67 2.02
C TYR A 17 4.78 7.31 0.61
N GLN A 18 5.74 6.87 -0.19
CA GLN A 18 5.49 6.42 -1.56
C GLN A 18 5.31 4.90 -1.58
N PHE A 19 4.13 4.48 -2.00
CA PHE A 19 3.76 3.10 -2.23
C PHE A 19 3.98 2.76 -3.69
N HIS A 20 4.60 1.63 -3.97
CA HIS A 20 4.94 1.17 -5.31
C HIS A 20 4.35 -0.20 -5.58
N ARG A 21 4.29 -0.61 -6.85
CA ARG A 21 3.93 -1.99 -7.21
C ARG A 21 4.85 -2.97 -6.46
N VAL A 22 4.26 -4.09 -6.06
CA VAL A 22 4.99 -5.17 -5.39
C VAL A 22 6.16 -5.62 -6.26
N PRO A 23 7.41 -5.57 -5.75
CA PRO A 23 8.58 -6.00 -6.50
C PRO A 23 8.55 -7.52 -6.76
N SER A 24 9.12 -7.92 -7.90
CA SER A 24 9.36 -9.33 -8.25
C SER A 24 10.85 -9.52 -8.55
N PRO A 25 11.57 -10.38 -7.79
CA PRO A 25 11.08 -11.25 -6.71
C PRO A 25 10.67 -10.49 -5.43
N LEU A 26 9.84 -11.13 -4.60
CA LEU A 26 9.42 -10.57 -3.31
C LEU A 26 10.62 -10.47 -2.35
N PRO A 27 10.93 -9.29 -1.79
CA PRO A 27 12.03 -9.09 -0.86
C PRO A 27 11.69 -9.62 0.54
N ASP A 28 12.71 -10.09 1.26
CA ASP A 28 12.64 -10.40 2.70
C ASP A 28 12.79 -9.12 3.52
N GLN A 29 11.86 -8.18 3.33
CA GLN A 29 11.89 -6.85 3.94
C GLN A 29 10.52 -6.51 4.55
N ALA A 30 10.56 -5.86 5.73
CA ALA A 30 9.37 -5.35 6.39
C ALA A 30 8.85 -4.11 5.67
N GLY A 31 7.53 -3.94 5.60
CA GLY A 31 6.93 -2.80 4.91
C GLY A 31 5.46 -2.60 5.28
N VAL A 32 4.94 -1.46 4.86
CA VAL A 32 3.51 -1.16 4.89
C VAL A 32 2.96 -1.53 3.51
N PHE A 33 1.91 -2.34 3.46
CA PHE A 33 1.18 -2.62 2.23
C PHE A 33 -0.13 -1.85 2.20
N LEU A 34 -0.57 -1.51 1.00
CA LEU A 34 -1.78 -0.75 0.73
C LEU A 34 -2.66 -1.54 -0.23
N LEU A 35 -3.90 -1.76 0.18
CA LEU A 35 -4.95 -2.41 -0.57
C LEU A 35 -5.91 -1.36 -1.09
N THR A 36 -6.08 -1.30 -2.40
CA THR A 36 -6.88 -0.27 -3.05
C THR A 36 -7.43 -0.76 -4.37
N THR A 37 -8.54 -0.15 -4.79
CA THR A 37 -9.10 -0.31 -6.13
C THR A 37 -8.59 0.83 -7.00
N VAL A 38 -7.92 0.49 -8.09
CA VAL A 38 -7.46 1.47 -9.07
C VAL A 38 -8.54 1.66 -10.13
N MET A 39 -9.33 2.72 -10.00
CA MET A 39 -10.30 3.12 -11.02
C MET A 39 -9.65 4.13 -11.95
N GLY A 40 -9.60 3.83 -13.25
CA GLY A 40 -9.05 4.77 -14.23
C GLY A 40 -9.64 4.60 -15.62
N SER A 41 -9.78 5.74 -16.31
CA SER A 41 -10.04 5.75 -17.75
C SER A 41 -8.71 5.69 -18.49
N THR A 42 -8.53 4.66 -19.32
CA THR A 42 -7.34 4.52 -20.20
C THR A 42 -7.37 5.48 -21.40
N ALA A 43 -8.41 6.32 -21.53
CA ALA A 43 -8.51 7.31 -22.58
C ALA A 43 -7.58 8.51 -22.30
N LYS A 44 -6.47 8.60 -23.05
CA LYS A 44 -5.63 9.79 -23.28
C LYS A 44 -5.61 10.84 -22.15
N GLY A 45 -4.99 10.50 -21.03
CA GLY A 45 -4.79 11.43 -19.91
C GLY A 45 -5.80 11.31 -18.76
N GLY A 46 -6.57 10.22 -18.71
CA GLY A 46 -7.49 9.94 -17.60
C GLY A 46 -6.81 9.97 -16.23
N SER A 47 -7.52 10.55 -15.25
CA SER A 47 -7.12 10.56 -13.85
C SER A 47 -7.36 9.17 -13.24
N TRP A 48 -6.35 8.65 -12.55
CA TRP A 48 -6.47 7.45 -11.72
C TRP A 48 -7.02 7.86 -10.37
N GLN A 49 -8.07 7.20 -9.93
CA GLN A 49 -8.63 7.35 -8.59
C GLN A 49 -8.38 6.06 -7.82
N PHE A 50 -7.78 6.22 -6.65
CA PHE A 50 -7.59 5.15 -5.69
C PHE A 50 -8.77 5.19 -4.74
N LEU A 51 -9.62 4.18 -4.80
CA LEU A 51 -10.77 4.10 -3.92
C LEU A 51 -10.41 3.36 -2.64
N GLU A 52 -10.94 3.92 -1.56
CA GLU A 52 -10.95 3.34 -0.22
C GLU A 52 -9.62 2.72 0.20
N PRO A 53 -8.46 3.40 0.11
CA PRO A 53 -7.18 2.76 0.42
C PRO A 53 -7.13 2.31 1.88
N GLU A 54 -6.76 1.05 2.11
CA GLU A 54 -6.52 0.51 3.44
C GLU A 54 -5.09 0.02 3.55
N ILE A 55 -4.48 0.20 4.71
CA ILE A 55 -3.09 -0.15 4.96
C ILE A 55 -2.94 -1.25 6.00
N GLY A 56 -1.91 -2.08 5.85
CA GLY A 56 -1.47 -3.05 6.84
C GLY A 56 0.05 -3.16 6.86
N THR A 57 0.59 -3.94 7.80
CA THR A 57 2.04 -4.12 7.95
C THR A 57 2.44 -5.58 7.74
N VAL A 58 3.64 -5.78 7.21
CA VAL A 58 4.34 -7.08 7.19
C VAL A 58 5.74 -6.92 7.75
N THR A 59 6.24 -7.97 8.41
CA THR A 59 7.63 -8.05 8.88
C THR A 59 8.55 -8.64 7.81
N SER A 60 7.99 -9.34 6.82
CA SER A 60 8.71 -9.82 5.64
C SER A 60 7.73 -10.08 4.50
N LEU A 61 7.90 -9.36 3.39
CA LEU A 61 7.02 -9.50 2.24
C LEU A 61 7.13 -10.90 1.60
N SER A 62 8.34 -11.45 1.46
CA SER A 62 8.54 -12.79 0.89
C SER A 62 7.95 -13.92 1.75
N ARG A 63 8.00 -13.80 3.08
CA ARG A 63 7.51 -14.85 4.01
C ARG A 63 6.02 -14.73 4.33
N GLN A 64 5.46 -13.52 4.22
CA GLN A 64 4.08 -13.24 4.65
C GLN A 64 3.13 -12.90 3.50
N TRP A 65 3.57 -13.03 2.25
CA TRP A 65 2.71 -12.80 1.10
C TRP A 65 1.45 -13.66 1.12
N GLU A 66 1.61 -14.99 1.22
CA GLU A 66 0.48 -15.93 1.19
C GLU A 66 -0.30 -15.97 2.52
N SER A 67 0.32 -15.59 3.65
CA SER A 67 -0.31 -15.70 4.97
C SER A 67 -0.92 -14.41 5.52
N VAL A 68 -0.52 -13.24 4.98
CA VAL A 68 -1.00 -11.92 5.44
C VAL A 68 -1.55 -11.12 4.27
N VAL A 69 -0.73 -10.86 3.24
CA VAL A 69 -1.09 -9.89 2.18
C VAL A 69 -2.21 -10.41 1.30
N LYS A 70 -2.10 -11.64 0.81
CA LYS A 70 -3.10 -12.25 -0.07
C LYS A 70 -4.45 -12.46 0.64
N PRO A 71 -4.51 -13.02 1.86
CA PRO A 71 -5.77 -13.09 2.61
C PRO A 71 -6.39 -11.72 2.88
N ALA A 72 -5.59 -10.70 3.21
CA ALA A 72 -6.09 -9.34 3.42
C ALA A 72 -6.68 -8.74 2.13
N ARG A 73 -6.02 -8.96 0.98
CA ARG A 73 -6.54 -8.56 -0.33
C ARG A 73 -7.86 -9.25 -0.64
N GLU A 74 -7.97 -10.55 -0.36
CA GLU A 74 -9.19 -11.33 -0.60
C GLU A 74 -10.35 -10.91 0.31
N ALA A 75 -10.05 -10.50 1.55
CA ALA A 75 -11.06 -9.99 2.50
C ALA A 75 -11.62 -8.62 2.11
N LYS A 76 -10.82 -7.79 1.44
CA LYS A 76 -11.25 -6.51 0.89
C LYS A 76 -11.93 -6.70 -0.45
N ALA A 77 -13.27 -6.82 -0.41
CA ALA A 77 -14.08 -6.80 -1.62
C ALA A 77 -13.70 -5.58 -2.48
N GLU A 78 -13.49 -5.80 -3.79
CA GLU A 78 -13.10 -4.78 -4.77
C GLU A 78 -11.59 -4.39 -4.82
N SER A 79 -10.72 -4.96 -3.98
CA SER A 79 -9.27 -4.67 -4.07
C SER A 79 -8.57 -5.40 -5.22
N ASP A 80 -8.41 -4.71 -6.35
CA ASP A 80 -7.68 -5.27 -7.49
C ASP A 80 -6.15 -5.19 -7.32
N ASP A 81 -5.64 -4.24 -6.53
CA ASP A 81 -4.19 -3.98 -6.44
C ASP A 81 -3.63 -3.98 -5.02
N VAL A 82 -2.34 -4.32 -4.94
CA VAL A 82 -1.51 -4.24 -3.75
C VAL A 82 -0.29 -3.39 -4.06
N LEU A 83 -0.10 -2.33 -3.28
CA LEU A 83 1.12 -1.51 -3.31
C LEU A 83 1.88 -1.67 -2.00
N VAL A 84 3.19 -1.42 -2.02
CA VAL A 84 4.07 -1.55 -0.85
C VAL A 84 4.95 -0.33 -0.69
N CYS A 85 5.11 0.11 0.56
CA CYS A 85 6.04 1.14 0.98
C CYS A 85 7.05 0.52 1.94
N PHE A 86 8.33 0.72 1.64
CA PHE A 86 9.43 0.35 2.51
C PHE A 86 9.99 1.64 3.13
N PRO A 87 9.67 1.96 4.40
CA PRO A 87 10.08 3.22 5.01
C PRO A 87 11.60 3.32 5.11
N GLU A 88 12.18 4.44 4.63
CA GLU A 88 13.63 4.67 4.61
C GLU A 88 14.22 4.91 6.02
N SER A 89 13.43 5.47 6.93
CA SER A 89 13.88 6.05 8.21
C SER A 89 13.87 5.11 9.41
N GLY A 90 13.39 3.87 9.28
CA GLY A 90 13.29 2.94 10.40
C GLY A 90 11.89 2.86 11.01
N ASP A 91 11.62 1.66 11.54
CA ASP A 91 10.37 1.09 12.06
C ASP A 91 9.10 1.21 11.19
N VAL A 92 8.65 0.07 10.69
CA VAL A 92 7.39 -0.08 9.96
C VAL A 92 6.19 0.29 10.82
N GLN A 93 6.26 0.07 12.14
CA GLN A 93 5.18 0.42 13.07
C GLN A 93 5.06 1.94 13.24
N ASP A 94 6.17 2.66 13.30
CA ASP A 94 6.16 4.13 13.40
C ASP A 94 5.61 4.74 12.11
N ALA A 95 6.06 4.23 10.94
CA ALA A 95 5.53 4.65 9.64
C ALA A 95 4.03 4.36 9.51
N PHE A 96 3.59 3.18 9.98
CA PHE A 96 2.18 2.80 9.96
C PHE A 96 1.34 3.69 10.87
N ALA A 97 1.82 3.99 12.08
CA ALA A 97 1.17 4.90 13.01
C ALA A 97 1.05 6.31 12.41
N ASP A 98 2.13 6.85 11.85
CA ASP A 98 2.15 8.19 11.24
C ASP A 98 1.16 8.30 10.07
N LEU A 99 1.04 7.23 9.26
CA LEU A 99 0.06 7.14 8.19
C LEU A 99 -1.38 7.11 8.71
N ILE A 100 -1.68 6.31 9.73
CA ILE A 100 -3.01 6.26 10.35
C ILE A 100 -3.37 7.63 10.93
N GLU A 101 -2.45 8.25 11.66
CA GLU A 101 -2.66 9.58 12.22
C GLU A 101 -2.79 10.66 11.14
N GLY A 102 -2.18 10.45 9.96
CA GLY A 102 -2.33 11.26 8.75
C GLY A 102 -3.67 11.05 8.01
N GLY A 103 -4.49 10.11 8.47
CA GLY A 103 -5.83 9.84 7.92
C GLY A 103 -5.93 8.58 7.06
N ALA A 104 -4.89 7.75 6.99
CA ALA A 104 -4.97 6.46 6.30
C ALA A 104 -5.87 5.48 7.09
N THR A 105 -6.68 4.71 6.37
CA THR A 105 -7.55 3.69 6.98
C THR A 105 -6.74 2.43 7.26
N ARG A 106 -6.75 1.95 8.50
CA ARG A 106 -6.15 0.65 8.83
C ARG A 106 -7.04 -0.50 8.34
N LEU A 107 -6.44 -1.60 7.93
CA LEU A 107 -7.18 -2.84 7.72
C LEU A 107 -7.88 -3.30 9.01
N PRO A 108 -9.11 -3.82 8.93
CA PRO A 108 -9.78 -4.43 10.07
C PRO A 108 -8.99 -5.67 10.53
N ALA A 109 -8.93 -5.85 11.86
CA ALA A 109 -8.23 -6.95 12.51
C ALA A 109 -9.01 -8.28 12.43
#